data_AF-A0A847K147-F1
#
_entry.id   AF-A0A847K147-F1
#
_cell.length_a   1.000
_cell.length_b   1.000
_cell.length_c   1.000
_cell.angle_alpha   90.00
_cell.angle_beta   90.00
_cell.angle_gamma   90.00
#
_symmetry.space_group_name_H-M   'P 1'
#
loop_
_entity.id
_entity.type
_entity.pdbx_description
1 polymer ?
#
loop_
_entity_poly.entity_id
_entity_poly.type
_entity_poly.pdbx_seq_one_letter_code
_entity_poly.pdbx_strand_id
1 'polypeptide(L)'
;MTERDAHALARLAAETRAEARRSVVRIYVAGALWIVAVAGVVAASAGVTQAVWFAFPSAVLASVVSSMARSPVLRQLQSHGGEHALPIIADHIEDLAASHRQRALSVLRRLLPTMLEPDAPVLTDTQWDGLAWVLRTADVEREADVIVVLLNVMAAKAPTRLVSAVEQHAMGPAPTLPETRVRIAARAALGALAERARDERAAHILVRPAEPLPDPNLSLLRPADGVPGADETLLVRPVDEAQAPPKDTDADRP
;
A
#
# COMPACT_ATOMS: atom_id res chain seq x y z
N MET A 1 20.98 2.79 5.18
CA MET A 1 20.80 3.26 3.79
C MET A 1 21.23 4.71 3.76
N THR A 2 22.32 5.03 3.06
CA THR A 2 22.90 6.37 3.10
C THR A 2 22.14 7.31 2.16
N GLU A 3 22.18 8.62 2.41
CA GLU A 3 21.55 9.65 1.56
C GLU A 3 22.06 9.57 0.09
N ARG A 4 23.29 9.09 -0.10
CA ARG A 4 23.87 8.79 -1.41
C ARG A 4 23.17 7.62 -2.12
N ASP A 5 22.78 6.59 -1.39
CA ASP A 5 22.09 5.42 -1.95
C ASP A 5 20.67 5.79 -2.40
N ALA A 6 19.98 6.63 -1.63
CA ALA A 6 18.65 7.14 -1.99
C ALA A 6 18.70 8.00 -3.27
N HIS A 7 19.70 8.86 -3.42
CA HIS A 7 19.90 9.65 -4.63
C HIS A 7 20.28 8.81 -5.85
N ALA A 8 21.08 7.74 -5.66
CA ALA A 8 21.44 6.82 -6.73
C ALA A 8 20.21 6.05 -7.24
N LEU A 9 19.37 5.55 -6.33
CA LEU A 9 18.11 4.87 -6.67
C LEU A 9 17.12 5.80 -7.36
N ALA A 10 17.00 7.06 -6.91
CA ALA A 10 16.14 8.05 -7.56
C ALA A 10 16.59 8.37 -9.00
N ARG A 11 17.91 8.45 -9.24
CA ARG A 11 18.45 8.63 -10.60
C ARG A 11 18.19 7.44 -11.51
N LEU A 12 18.42 6.22 -11.03
CA LEU A 12 18.12 4.99 -11.78
C LEU A 12 16.62 4.88 -12.12
N ALA A 13 15.74 5.23 -11.18
CA ALA A 13 14.30 5.28 -11.42
C ALA A 13 13.92 6.36 -12.46
N ALA A 14 14.59 7.51 -12.46
CA ALA A 14 14.37 8.55 -13.45
C ALA A 14 14.86 8.15 -14.86
N GLU A 15 16.02 7.49 -14.95
CA GLU A 15 16.60 7.01 -16.21
C GLU A 15 15.74 5.90 -16.84
N THR A 16 15.31 4.92 -16.05
CA THR A 16 14.42 3.84 -16.52
C THR A 16 13.07 4.39 -17.01
N ARG A 17 12.49 5.39 -16.33
CA ARG A 17 11.28 6.10 -16.82
C ARG A 17 11.53 6.86 -18.12
N ALA A 18 12.70 7.50 -18.25
CA ALA A 18 13.06 8.22 -19.48
C ALA A 18 13.25 7.27 -20.67
N GLU A 19 13.86 6.11 -20.46
CA GLU A 19 14.00 5.07 -21.49
C GLU A 19 12.66 4.44 -21.88
N ALA A 20 11.79 4.15 -20.90
CA ALA A 20 10.44 3.65 -21.16
C ALA A 20 9.60 4.65 -21.98
N ARG A 21 9.72 5.96 -21.69
CA ARG A 21 9.07 6.99 -22.52
C ARG A 21 9.63 7.02 -23.94
N ARG A 22 10.96 6.92 -24.10
CA ARG A 22 11.61 6.90 -25.42
C ARG A 22 11.21 5.66 -26.24
N SER A 23 11.10 4.49 -25.63
CA SER A 23 10.68 3.27 -26.34
C SER A 23 9.23 3.37 -26.81
N VAL A 24 8.33 3.90 -25.97
CA VAL A 24 6.94 4.17 -26.35
C VAL A 24 6.86 5.16 -27.52
N VAL A 25 7.62 6.25 -27.47
CA VAL A 25 7.67 7.23 -28.57
C VAL A 25 8.20 6.58 -29.86
N ARG A 26 9.26 5.76 -29.80
CA ARG A 26 9.79 5.05 -30.98
C ARG A 26 8.76 4.10 -31.58
N ILE A 27 8.03 3.35 -30.76
CA ILE A 27 6.96 2.45 -31.24
C ILE A 27 5.85 3.25 -31.92
N TYR A 28 5.44 4.39 -31.35
CA TYR A 28 4.44 5.26 -31.97
C TYR A 28 4.92 5.85 -33.29
N VAL A 29 6.16 6.35 -33.35
CA VAL A 29 6.74 6.92 -34.57
C VAL A 29 6.86 5.86 -35.66
N ALA A 30 7.33 4.66 -35.31
CA ALA A 30 7.43 3.53 -36.25
C ALA A 30 6.04 3.10 -36.75
N GLY A 31 5.05 3.01 -35.86
CA GLY A 31 3.66 2.70 -36.23
C GLY A 31 3.04 3.77 -37.14
N ALA A 32 3.25 5.05 -36.83
CA ALA A 32 2.77 6.16 -37.66
C ALA A 32 3.43 6.15 -39.05
N LEU A 33 4.74 5.93 -39.11
CA LEU A 33 5.46 5.80 -40.39
C LEU A 33 4.94 4.61 -41.21
N TRP A 34 4.66 3.47 -40.58
CA TRP A 34 4.10 2.32 -41.26
C TRP A 34 2.70 2.61 -41.84
N ILE A 35 1.82 3.28 -41.08
CA ILE A 35 0.49 3.69 -41.56
C ILE A 35 0.62 4.63 -42.76
N VAL A 36 1.52 5.62 -42.70
CA VAL A 36 1.76 6.55 -43.82
C VAL A 36 2.28 5.80 -45.05
N ALA A 37 3.21 4.86 -44.88
CA ALA A 37 3.74 4.06 -45.98
C ALA A 37 2.64 3.21 -46.65
N VAL A 38 1.81 2.54 -45.87
CA VAL A 38 0.67 1.74 -46.38
C VAL A 38 -0.35 2.64 -47.09
N ALA A 39 -0.69 3.78 -46.50
CA ALA A 39 -1.62 4.74 -47.12
C ALA A 39 -1.09 5.27 -48.45
N GLY A 40 0.22 5.54 -48.57
CA GLY A 40 0.87 5.96 -49.81
C GLY A 40 0.78 4.90 -50.91
N VAL A 41 1.04 3.63 -50.59
CA VAL A 41 0.93 2.51 -51.54
C VAL A 41 -0.51 2.37 -52.04
N VAL A 42 -1.50 2.42 -51.13
CA VAL A 42 -2.92 2.32 -51.48
C VAL A 42 -3.39 3.50 -52.32
N ALA A 43 -2.96 4.72 -52.00
CA ALA A 43 -3.30 5.92 -52.76
C ALA A 43 -2.78 5.85 -54.21
N ALA A 44 -1.57 5.31 -54.40
CA ALA A 44 -0.98 5.13 -55.72
C ALA A 44 -1.69 4.07 -56.58
N SER A 45 -2.26 3.02 -55.96
CA SER A 45 -2.91 1.93 -56.70
C SER A 45 -4.41 2.10 -56.91
N ALA A 46 -5.12 2.75 -55.98
CA ALA A 46 -6.58 2.74 -55.92
C ALA A 46 -7.23 4.13 -55.77
N GLY A 47 -6.43 5.20 -55.69
CA GLY A 47 -6.90 6.57 -55.52
C GLY A 47 -7.10 6.98 -54.05
N VAL A 48 -7.08 8.30 -53.82
CA VAL A 48 -7.02 8.93 -52.49
C VAL A 48 -8.23 8.58 -51.61
N THR A 49 -9.41 8.40 -52.19
CA THR A 49 -10.64 8.09 -51.46
C THR A 49 -10.60 6.71 -50.78
N GLN A 50 -9.98 5.70 -51.38
CA GLN A 50 -9.82 4.39 -50.73
C GLN A 50 -8.76 4.41 -49.62
N ALA A 51 -7.70 5.20 -49.77
CA ALA A 51 -6.65 5.32 -48.75
C ALA A 51 -7.18 5.86 -47.40
N VAL A 52 -8.11 6.80 -47.43
CA VAL A 52 -8.75 7.35 -46.21
C VAL A 52 -9.57 6.29 -45.48
N TRP A 53 -10.28 5.42 -46.21
CA TRP A 53 -11.08 4.34 -45.63
C TRP A 53 -10.24 3.24 -44.95
N PHE A 54 -9.00 3.04 -45.38
CA PHE A 54 -8.07 2.11 -44.71
C PHE A 54 -7.33 2.74 -43.53
N ALA A 55 -6.98 4.03 -43.61
CA ALA A 55 -6.25 4.72 -42.55
C ALA A 55 -7.05 4.80 -41.24
N PHE A 56 -8.35 5.06 -41.31
CA PHE A 56 -9.21 5.23 -40.13
C PHE A 56 -9.31 3.96 -39.24
N PRO A 57 -9.69 2.77 -39.76
CA PRO A 57 -9.75 1.56 -38.95
C PRO A 57 -8.37 1.12 -38.46
N SER A 58 -7.29 1.37 -39.22
CA SER A 58 -5.93 1.04 -38.78
C SER A 58 -5.48 1.89 -37.59
N ALA A 59 -5.84 3.17 -37.54
CA ALA A 59 -5.56 4.06 -36.41
C ALA A 59 -6.36 3.64 -35.15
N VAL A 60 -7.62 3.22 -35.33
CA VAL A 60 -8.44 2.66 -34.24
C VAL A 60 -7.84 1.36 -33.73
N LEU A 61 -7.44 0.44 -34.62
CA LEU A 61 -6.77 -0.81 -34.25
C LEU A 61 -5.44 -0.57 -33.54
N ALA A 62 -4.61 0.38 -34.01
CA ALA A 62 -3.37 0.74 -33.35
C ALA A 62 -3.61 1.33 -31.96
N SER A 63 -4.67 2.12 -31.77
CA SER A 63 -5.08 2.63 -30.46
C SER A 63 -5.53 1.50 -29.52
N VAL A 64 -6.33 0.55 -30.02
CA VAL A 64 -6.81 -0.61 -29.25
C VAL A 64 -5.67 -1.58 -28.90
N VAL A 65 -4.77 -1.86 -29.84
CA VAL A 65 -3.60 -2.73 -29.61
C VAL A 65 -2.61 -2.07 -28.65
N SER A 66 -2.41 -0.75 -28.75
CA SER A 66 -1.58 0.02 -27.79
C SER A 66 -2.20 0.01 -26.38
N SER A 67 -3.52 0.02 -26.28
CA SER A 67 -4.27 -0.16 -25.03
C SER A 67 -4.09 -1.59 -24.45
N MET A 68 -4.14 -2.62 -25.30
CA MET A 68 -3.94 -4.02 -24.87
C MET A 68 -2.48 -4.37 -24.57
N ALA A 69 -1.51 -3.71 -25.20
CA ALA A 69 -0.08 -3.91 -24.93
C ALA A 69 0.39 -3.32 -23.59
N ARG A 70 -0.46 -2.57 -22.88
CA ARG A 70 -0.08 -1.78 -21.70
C ARG A 70 -0.92 -2.14 -20.46
N SER A 71 -0.51 -3.19 -19.76
CA SER A 71 0.37 -2.95 -18.62
C SER A 71 1.05 -4.26 -18.20
N PRO A 72 2.39 -4.30 -18.09
CA PRO A 72 3.09 -5.44 -17.48
C PRO A 72 2.56 -5.73 -16.07
N VAL A 73 2.05 -4.70 -15.39
CA VAL A 73 1.34 -4.77 -14.12
C VAL A 73 0.17 -5.75 -14.15
N LEU A 74 -0.73 -5.71 -15.13
CA LEU A 74 -1.86 -6.65 -15.19
C LEU A 74 -1.42 -8.11 -15.41
N ARG A 75 -0.33 -8.33 -16.18
CA ARG A 75 0.24 -9.67 -16.33
C ARG A 75 0.94 -10.15 -15.05
N GLN A 76 1.61 -9.25 -14.33
CA GLN A 76 2.17 -9.56 -13.01
C GLN A 76 1.05 -9.89 -12.01
N LEU A 77 -0.05 -9.13 -12.01
CA LEU A 77 -1.22 -9.38 -11.17
C LEU A 77 -1.96 -10.68 -11.49
N GLN A 78 -1.91 -11.15 -12.75
CA GLN A 78 -2.48 -12.45 -13.13
C GLN A 78 -1.54 -13.62 -12.84
N SER A 79 -0.23 -13.41 -12.87
CA SER A 79 0.77 -14.47 -12.67
C SER A 79 1.11 -14.69 -11.20
N HIS A 80 1.04 -13.66 -10.39
CA HIS A 80 1.28 -13.76 -8.96
C HIS A 80 -0.06 -13.95 -8.26
N GLY A 81 -0.23 -15.09 -7.58
CA GLY A 81 -1.39 -15.33 -6.72
C GLY A 81 -1.63 -14.15 -5.76
N GLY A 82 -2.89 -13.97 -5.35
CA GLY A 82 -3.41 -12.73 -4.76
C GLY A 82 -2.59 -12.10 -3.62
N GLU A 83 -1.76 -12.88 -2.93
CA GLU A 83 -0.89 -12.44 -1.84
C GLU A 83 0.18 -11.42 -2.27
N HIS A 84 0.73 -11.52 -3.49
CA HIS A 84 1.74 -10.56 -3.98
C HIS A 84 1.15 -9.45 -4.87
N ALA A 85 -0.15 -9.51 -5.16
CA ALA A 85 -0.80 -8.54 -6.03
C ALA A 85 -0.95 -7.16 -5.36
N LEU A 86 -1.10 -7.14 -4.04
CA LEU A 86 -1.39 -5.92 -3.29
C LEU A 86 -0.20 -4.93 -3.25
N PRO A 87 1.06 -5.36 -3.02
CA PRO A 87 2.25 -4.54 -3.23
C PRO A 87 2.27 -3.82 -4.58
N ILE A 88 2.06 -4.59 -5.64
CA ILE A 88 2.17 -4.11 -7.02
C ILE A 88 1.06 -3.08 -7.32
N ILE A 89 -0.17 -3.36 -6.88
CA ILE A 89 -1.29 -2.43 -7.03
C ILE A 89 -1.02 -1.15 -6.25
N ALA A 90 -0.63 -1.24 -4.97
CA ALA A 90 -0.41 -0.07 -4.14
C ALA A 90 0.68 0.85 -4.70
N ASP A 91 1.78 0.28 -5.22
CA ASP A 91 2.90 1.04 -5.76
C ASP A 91 2.58 1.73 -7.11
N HIS A 92 1.63 1.19 -7.89
CA HIS A 92 1.39 1.62 -9.28
C HIS A 92 -0.01 2.21 -9.51
N ILE A 93 -0.87 2.27 -8.50
CA ILE A 93 -2.27 2.71 -8.67
C ILE A 93 -2.39 4.16 -9.15
N GLU A 94 -1.42 5.00 -8.84
CA GLU A 94 -1.32 6.37 -9.34
C GLU A 94 -1.10 6.45 -10.85
N ASP A 95 -0.33 5.51 -11.41
CA ASP A 95 0.02 5.46 -12.82
C ASP A 95 -1.02 4.73 -13.69
N LEU A 96 -2.04 4.12 -13.07
CA LEU A 96 -3.06 3.36 -13.80
C LEU A 96 -4.03 4.28 -14.54
N ALA A 97 -4.21 4.01 -15.84
CA ALA A 97 -5.30 4.61 -16.62
C ALA A 97 -6.66 4.37 -15.96
N ALA A 98 -7.61 5.30 -16.12
CA ALA A 98 -8.93 5.25 -15.47
C ALA A 98 -9.67 3.91 -15.69
N SER A 99 -9.55 3.30 -16.88
CA SER A 99 -10.14 1.99 -17.19
C SER A 99 -9.53 0.83 -16.40
N HIS A 100 -8.24 0.91 -16.05
CA HIS A 100 -7.53 -0.09 -15.26
C HIS A 100 -7.66 0.15 -13.76
N ARG A 101 -7.81 1.42 -13.34
CA ARG A 101 -8.05 1.79 -11.95
C ARG A 101 -9.27 1.07 -11.37
N GLN A 102 -10.40 1.07 -12.07
CA GLN A 102 -11.62 0.37 -11.60
C GLN A 102 -11.40 -1.13 -11.39
N ARG A 103 -10.66 -1.79 -12.29
CA ARG A 103 -10.30 -3.21 -12.13
C ARG A 103 -9.37 -3.41 -10.94
N ALA A 104 -8.33 -2.60 -10.80
CA ALA A 104 -7.41 -2.65 -9.67
C ALA A 104 -8.14 -2.43 -8.33
N LEU A 105 -9.05 -1.46 -8.25
CA LEU A 105 -9.86 -1.20 -7.05
C LEU A 105 -10.78 -2.37 -6.72
N SER A 106 -11.37 -3.03 -7.72
CA SER A 106 -12.18 -4.23 -7.48
C SER A 106 -11.37 -5.41 -6.93
N VAL A 107 -10.11 -5.55 -7.36
CA VAL A 107 -9.19 -6.56 -6.83
C VAL A 107 -8.76 -6.16 -5.42
N LEU A 108 -8.39 -4.89 -5.22
CA LEU A 108 -8.02 -4.33 -3.92
C LEU A 108 -9.13 -4.54 -2.88
N ARG A 109 -10.40 -4.29 -3.25
CA ARG A 109 -11.56 -4.55 -2.38
C ARG A 109 -11.66 -6.02 -1.94
N ARG A 110 -11.24 -6.97 -2.77
CA ARG A 110 -11.26 -8.41 -2.45
C ARG A 110 -10.07 -8.82 -1.58
N LEU A 111 -8.91 -8.20 -1.79
CA LEU A 111 -7.66 -8.54 -1.09
C LEU A 111 -7.47 -7.78 0.23
N LEU A 112 -8.03 -6.59 0.39
CA LEU A 112 -7.89 -5.82 1.62
C LEU A 112 -8.43 -6.55 2.86
N PRO A 113 -9.59 -7.26 2.82
CA PRO A 113 -10.06 -8.00 3.97
C PRO A 113 -9.13 -9.14 4.40
N THR A 114 -8.45 -9.81 3.47
CA THR A 114 -7.49 -10.87 3.82
C THR A 114 -6.26 -10.31 4.53
N MET A 115 -5.97 -9.01 4.37
CA MET A 115 -4.93 -8.37 5.16
C MET A 115 -5.26 -8.21 6.65
N LEU A 116 -6.53 -8.33 7.04
CA LEU A 116 -6.93 -8.26 8.45
C LEU A 116 -6.56 -9.54 9.21
N GLU A 117 -6.21 -10.61 8.50
CA GLU A 117 -5.78 -11.86 9.12
C GLU A 117 -4.48 -11.62 9.93
N PRO A 118 -4.31 -12.29 11.10
CA PRO A 118 -3.16 -12.08 11.96
C PRO A 118 -1.82 -12.29 11.25
N ASP A 119 -1.76 -13.29 10.37
CA ASP A 119 -0.55 -13.72 9.66
C ASP A 119 -0.35 -12.98 8.32
N ALA A 120 -1.24 -12.05 7.98
CA ALA A 120 -1.13 -11.34 6.71
C ALA A 120 0.16 -10.50 6.64
N PRO A 121 0.79 -10.42 5.46
CA PRO A 121 2.06 -9.72 5.28
C PRO A 121 1.95 -8.25 5.71
N VAL A 122 2.96 -7.79 6.45
CA VAL A 122 3.09 -6.38 6.85
C VAL A 122 3.40 -5.56 5.60
N LEU A 123 2.58 -4.55 5.33
CA LEU A 123 2.85 -3.64 4.22
C LEU A 123 4.05 -2.76 4.50
N THR A 124 4.79 -2.47 3.44
CA THR A 124 5.87 -1.51 3.46
C THR A 124 5.33 -0.07 3.52
N ASP A 125 6.21 0.85 3.89
CA ASP A 125 5.89 2.27 3.97
C ASP A 125 5.37 2.86 2.65
N THR A 126 5.98 2.46 1.52
CA THR A 126 5.58 2.93 0.19
C THR A 126 4.19 2.44 -0.20
N GLN A 127 3.85 1.21 0.19
CA GLN A 127 2.52 0.63 -0.07
C GLN A 127 1.45 1.33 0.74
N TRP A 128 1.74 1.64 2.01
CA TRP A 128 0.85 2.45 2.85
C TRP A 128 0.63 3.85 2.28
N ASP A 129 1.67 4.48 1.74
CA ASP A 129 1.57 5.79 1.09
C ASP A 129 0.72 5.73 -0.20
N GLY A 130 0.86 4.65 -0.98
CA GLY A 130 0.03 4.36 -2.15
C GLY A 130 -1.45 4.15 -1.78
N LEU A 131 -1.71 3.39 -0.72
CA LEU A 131 -3.06 3.24 -0.17
C LEU A 131 -3.64 4.58 0.34
N ALA A 132 -2.84 5.39 1.01
CA ALA A 132 -3.26 6.73 1.43
C ALA A 132 -3.53 7.64 0.23
N TRP A 133 -2.79 7.50 -0.87
CA TRP A 133 -3.08 8.20 -2.12
C TRP A 133 -4.42 7.78 -2.73
N VAL A 134 -4.74 6.48 -2.72
CA VAL A 134 -6.07 5.98 -3.15
C VAL A 134 -7.15 6.62 -2.29
N LEU A 135 -6.98 6.62 -0.97
CA LEU A 135 -7.94 7.24 -0.06
C LEU A 135 -8.17 8.71 -0.39
N ARG A 136 -7.14 9.49 -0.70
CA ARG A 136 -7.25 10.92 -1.02
C ARG A 136 -7.87 11.21 -2.39
N THR A 137 -7.67 10.32 -3.36
CA THR A 137 -8.08 10.55 -4.76
C THR A 137 -9.30 9.74 -5.18
N ALA A 138 -9.85 8.91 -4.29
CA ALA A 138 -11.02 8.11 -4.56
C ALA A 138 -12.27 8.97 -4.73
N ASP A 139 -13.07 8.64 -5.74
CA ASP A 139 -14.38 9.25 -5.94
C ASP A 139 -15.35 8.64 -4.93
N VAL A 140 -15.72 9.38 -3.89
CA VAL A 140 -16.55 8.87 -2.78
C VAL A 140 -17.90 8.34 -3.27
N GLU A 141 -18.50 8.95 -4.30
CA GLU A 141 -19.81 8.51 -4.80
C GLU A 141 -19.72 7.13 -5.48
N ARG A 142 -18.62 6.87 -6.19
CA ARG A 142 -18.44 5.64 -6.97
C ARG A 142 -17.65 4.55 -6.24
N GLU A 143 -16.76 4.94 -5.35
CA GLU A 143 -15.72 4.08 -4.76
C GLU A 143 -15.89 3.91 -3.23
N ALA A 144 -17.04 4.35 -2.66
CA ALA A 144 -17.33 4.27 -1.22
C ALA A 144 -17.04 2.90 -0.59
N ASP A 145 -17.43 1.80 -1.24
CA ASP A 145 -17.19 0.46 -0.69
C ASP A 145 -15.70 0.14 -0.55
N VAL A 146 -14.87 0.58 -1.51
CA VAL A 146 -13.40 0.39 -1.46
C VAL A 146 -12.82 1.25 -0.35
N ILE A 147 -13.27 2.51 -0.26
CA ILE A 147 -12.84 3.45 0.77
C ILE A 147 -13.15 2.90 2.18
N VAL A 148 -14.36 2.39 2.41
CA VAL A 148 -14.75 1.81 3.71
C VAL A 148 -13.87 0.62 4.08
N VAL A 149 -13.62 -0.28 3.14
CA VAL A 149 -12.73 -1.43 3.38
C VAL A 149 -11.31 -0.96 3.68
N LEU A 150 -10.81 0.03 2.95
CA LEU A 150 -9.49 0.60 3.18
C LEU A 150 -9.36 1.26 4.56
N LEU A 151 -10.37 2.02 4.98
CA LEU A 151 -10.44 2.63 6.31
C LEU A 151 -10.43 1.58 7.43
N ASN A 152 -11.13 0.46 7.25
CA ASN A 152 -11.13 -0.64 8.22
C ASN A 152 -9.75 -1.30 8.32
N VAL A 153 -9.06 -1.52 7.19
CA VAL A 153 -7.69 -2.04 7.17
C VAL A 153 -6.72 -1.06 7.84
N MET A 154 -6.86 0.24 7.57
CA MET A 154 -6.06 1.27 8.23
C MET A 154 -6.31 1.31 9.74
N ALA A 155 -7.57 1.22 10.17
CA ALA A 155 -7.92 1.14 11.59
C ALA A 155 -7.18 -0.02 12.29
N ALA A 156 -7.06 -1.17 11.63
CA ALA A 156 -6.44 -2.37 12.20
C ALA A 156 -4.91 -2.35 12.18
N LYS A 157 -4.28 -1.91 11.06
CA LYS A 157 -2.85 -2.14 10.82
C LYS A 157 -2.05 -0.92 10.35
N ALA A 158 -2.69 0.22 10.04
CA ALA A 158 -1.94 1.35 9.51
C ALA A 158 -1.03 2.01 10.56
N PRO A 159 0.12 2.54 10.11
CA PRO A 159 0.98 3.36 10.94
C PRO A 159 0.31 4.68 11.30
N THR A 160 0.65 5.22 12.47
CA THR A 160 0.05 6.44 13.04
C THR A 160 0.31 7.70 12.19
N ARG A 161 1.29 7.70 11.30
CA ARG A 161 1.53 8.82 10.36
C ARG A 161 0.42 9.04 9.34
N LEU A 162 -0.45 8.05 9.07
CA LEU A 162 -1.52 8.15 8.09
C LEU A 162 -2.80 8.81 8.63
N VAL A 163 -2.82 9.26 9.88
CA VAL A 163 -3.99 9.89 10.53
C VAL A 163 -4.55 11.04 9.68
N SER A 164 -3.68 11.88 9.11
CA SER A 164 -4.11 13.02 8.28
C SER A 164 -4.91 12.62 7.03
N ALA A 165 -4.59 11.48 6.41
CA ALA A 165 -5.34 10.98 5.26
C ALA A 165 -6.75 10.50 5.66
N VAL A 166 -6.90 9.96 6.87
CA VAL A 166 -8.19 9.51 7.42
C VAL A 166 -9.02 10.70 7.91
N GLU A 167 -8.39 11.71 8.50
CA GLU A 167 -9.05 12.92 9.03
C GLU A 167 -9.85 13.66 7.95
N GLN A 168 -9.32 13.72 6.72
CA GLN A 168 -9.99 14.35 5.59
C GLN A 168 -11.38 13.74 5.31
N HIS A 169 -11.57 12.44 5.54
CA HIS A 169 -12.85 11.74 5.33
C HIS A 169 -13.77 11.75 6.55
N ALA A 170 -13.23 12.02 7.74
CA ALA A 170 -14.01 12.06 8.97
C ALA A 170 -14.68 13.42 9.22
N MET A 171 -14.10 14.48 8.63
CA MET A 171 -14.53 15.87 8.76
C MET A 171 -15.41 16.31 7.58
N GLY A 172 -16.30 17.27 7.85
CA GLY A 172 -17.14 17.88 6.82
C GLY A 172 -18.57 17.33 6.68
N PRO A 173 -19.42 18.01 5.90
CA PRO A 173 -20.75 17.54 5.56
C PRO A 173 -20.68 16.28 4.69
N ALA A 174 -21.67 15.40 4.82
CA ALA A 174 -21.82 14.19 4.01
C ALA A 174 -23.28 14.12 3.56
N PRO A 175 -23.66 14.89 2.53
CA PRO A 175 -25.06 14.99 2.09
C PRO A 175 -25.60 13.67 1.53
N THR A 176 -24.75 12.80 1.00
CA THR A 176 -25.16 11.53 0.38
C THR A 176 -24.99 10.32 1.32
N LEU A 177 -25.72 9.24 1.03
CA LEU A 177 -25.59 7.98 1.78
C LEU A 177 -24.17 7.36 1.68
N PRO A 178 -23.52 7.30 0.50
CA PRO A 178 -22.14 6.82 0.37
C PRO A 178 -21.16 7.62 1.24
N GLU A 179 -21.21 8.96 1.19
CA GLU A 179 -20.35 9.82 2.00
C GLU A 179 -20.62 9.62 3.50
N THR A 180 -21.88 9.44 3.90
CA THR A 180 -22.23 9.17 5.31
C THR A 180 -21.61 7.87 5.79
N ARG A 181 -21.66 6.80 4.99
CA ARG A 181 -21.02 5.50 5.30
C ARG A 181 -19.50 5.64 5.43
N VAL A 182 -18.87 6.32 4.47
CA VAL A 182 -17.43 6.59 4.49
C VAL A 182 -17.04 7.39 5.73
N ARG A 183 -17.80 8.42 6.08
CA ARG A 183 -17.54 9.25 7.27
C ARG A 183 -17.67 8.46 8.58
N ILE A 184 -18.65 7.57 8.69
CA ILE A 184 -18.79 6.69 9.87
C ILE A 184 -17.56 5.79 9.99
N ALA A 185 -17.14 5.15 8.91
CA ALA A 185 -15.95 4.30 8.88
C ALA A 185 -14.67 5.10 9.20
N ALA A 186 -14.54 6.32 8.67
CA ALA A 186 -13.39 7.18 8.89
C ALA A 186 -13.28 7.62 10.36
N ARG A 187 -14.39 7.96 11.01
CA ARG A 187 -14.42 8.30 12.44
C ARG A 187 -14.03 7.10 13.32
N ALA A 188 -14.52 5.90 12.98
CA ALA A 188 -14.13 4.68 13.68
C ALA A 188 -12.62 4.41 13.51
N ALA A 189 -12.09 4.56 12.29
CA ALA A 189 -10.68 4.39 12.00
C ALA A 189 -9.80 5.42 12.72
N LEU A 190 -10.22 6.69 12.80
CA LEU A 190 -9.52 7.72 13.58
C LEU A 190 -9.46 7.37 15.07
N GLY A 191 -10.56 6.88 15.66
CA GLY A 191 -10.57 6.44 17.05
C GLY A 191 -9.52 5.36 17.30
N ALA A 192 -9.50 4.32 16.46
CA ALA A 192 -8.52 3.24 16.55
C ALA A 192 -7.07 3.71 16.37
N LEU A 193 -6.82 4.59 15.40
CA LEU A 193 -5.49 5.15 15.17
C LEU A 193 -5.03 6.08 16.31
N ALA A 194 -5.95 6.82 16.92
CA ALA A 194 -5.66 7.69 18.06
C ALA A 194 -5.27 6.89 19.30
N GLU A 195 -5.97 5.79 19.60
CA GLU A 195 -5.57 4.88 20.69
C GLU A 195 -4.19 4.29 20.43
N ARG A 196 -3.94 3.77 19.22
CA ARG A 196 -2.62 3.24 18.85
C ARG A 196 -1.52 4.28 19.00
N ALA A 197 -1.76 5.52 18.59
CA ALA A 197 -0.80 6.61 18.76
C ALA A 197 -0.53 6.95 20.23
N ARG A 198 -1.49 6.75 21.13
CA ARG A 198 -1.27 6.90 22.58
C ARG A 198 -0.44 5.73 23.12
N ASP A 199 -0.77 4.50 22.72
CA ASP A 199 -0.04 3.31 23.14
C ASP A 199 1.42 3.36 22.69
N GLU A 200 1.67 3.76 21.43
CA GLU A 200 3.02 3.98 20.90
C GLU A 200 3.77 5.04 21.73
N ARG A 201 3.15 6.19 22.02
CA ARG A 201 3.77 7.23 22.86
C ARG A 201 4.07 6.72 24.27
N ALA A 202 3.15 5.98 24.88
CA ALA A 202 3.33 5.39 26.21
C ALA A 202 4.51 4.40 26.21
N ALA A 203 4.61 3.55 25.19
CA ALA A 203 5.73 2.63 25.02
C ALA A 203 7.08 3.35 24.91
N HIS A 204 7.14 4.48 24.19
CA HIS A 204 8.37 5.28 24.07
C HIS A 204 8.74 6.02 25.38
N ILE A 205 7.76 6.42 26.19
CA ILE A 205 8.01 7.09 27.48
C ILE A 205 8.64 6.13 28.50
N LEU A 206 8.30 4.84 28.44
CA LEU A 206 8.85 3.82 29.33
C LEU A 206 10.29 3.43 29.00
N VAL A 207 10.78 3.77 27.81
CA VAL A 207 12.17 3.60 27.40
C VAL A 207 12.85 4.95 27.36
N ARG A 208 12.90 5.66 28.50
CA ARG A 208 14.00 6.62 28.67
C ARG A 208 15.27 5.78 28.82
N PRO A 209 16.23 5.82 27.88
CA PRO A 209 17.54 5.31 28.19
C PRO A 209 17.99 6.05 29.45
N ALA A 210 18.32 5.30 30.51
CA ALA A 210 19.10 5.87 31.60
C ALA A 210 20.28 6.57 30.89
N GLU A 211 20.39 7.89 31.04
CA GLU A 211 21.50 8.64 30.46
C GLU A 211 22.77 7.83 30.76
N PRO A 212 23.58 7.49 29.74
CA PRO A 212 24.82 6.77 30.01
C PRO A 212 25.60 7.65 30.96
N LEU A 213 25.68 7.23 32.23
CA LEU A 213 26.45 7.96 33.21
C LEU A 213 27.87 8.06 32.64
N PRO A 214 28.48 9.25 32.64
CA PRO A 214 29.83 9.45 32.10
C PRO A 214 30.90 8.63 32.85
N ASP A 215 30.52 7.90 33.90
CA ASP A 215 31.39 7.03 34.66
C ASP A 215 30.76 5.63 34.83
N PRO A 216 31.29 4.59 34.16
CA PRO A 216 30.80 3.21 34.32
C PRO A 216 30.97 2.68 35.75
N ASN A 217 31.72 3.37 36.62
CA ASN A 217 31.86 3.02 38.04
C ASN A 217 30.84 3.71 38.96
N LEU A 218 29.98 4.60 38.45
CA LEU A 218 28.91 5.26 39.23
C LEU A 218 27.53 4.62 39.04
N SER A 219 27.45 3.48 38.34
CA SER A 219 26.25 2.63 38.32
C SER A 219 26.20 1.73 39.55
N LEU A 220 26.17 2.35 40.73
CA LEU A 220 25.64 1.70 41.92
C LEU A 220 24.28 2.31 42.15
N LEU A 221 23.25 1.49 41.94
CA LEU A 221 21.88 1.75 42.37
C LEU A 221 21.92 2.17 43.84
N ARG A 222 21.99 3.47 44.12
CA ARG A 222 21.68 3.96 45.45
C ARG A 222 20.17 3.87 45.58
N PRO A 223 19.63 3.14 46.57
CA PRO A 223 18.23 3.24 46.89
C PRO A 223 17.89 4.71 47.11
N ALA A 224 16.72 5.13 46.62
CA ALA A 224 16.27 6.50 46.83
C ALA A 224 16.17 6.72 48.35
N ASP A 225 17.07 7.55 48.90
CA ASP A 225 17.07 7.93 50.30
C ASP A 225 15.74 8.64 50.60
N GLY A 226 14.78 7.90 51.14
CA GLY A 226 13.44 8.43 51.42
C GLY A 226 12.31 7.42 51.57
N VAL A 227 12.51 6.14 51.22
CA VAL A 227 11.50 5.09 51.50
C VAL A 227 11.99 4.23 52.68
N PRO A 228 11.56 4.52 53.92
CA PRO A 228 11.79 3.61 55.03
C PRO A 228 10.95 2.35 54.82
N GLY A 229 11.61 1.23 54.48
CA GLY A 229 11.03 -0.11 54.64
C GLY A 229 10.31 -0.70 53.43
N ALA A 230 10.94 -0.71 52.25
CA ALA A 230 10.58 -1.71 51.24
C ALA A 230 11.46 -2.94 51.46
N ASP A 231 10.87 -4.00 52.05
CA ASP A 231 11.49 -5.32 52.23
C ASP A 231 12.05 -5.85 50.88
N GLU A 232 13.37 -6.01 50.80
CA GLU A 232 14.07 -6.56 49.61
C GLU A 232 13.68 -8.02 49.31
N THR A 233 12.95 -8.69 50.22
CA THR A 233 12.49 -10.07 50.06
C THR A 233 11.24 -10.21 49.18
N LEU A 234 10.58 -9.12 48.79
CA LEU A 234 9.34 -9.14 48.00
C LEU A 234 9.53 -9.08 46.48
N LEU A 235 10.78 -8.98 45.98
CA LEU A 235 11.08 -8.95 44.54
C LEU A 235 11.62 -10.28 44.00
N VAL A 236 11.48 -11.38 44.74
CA VAL A 236 11.62 -12.72 44.16
C VAL A 236 10.26 -13.09 43.57
N ARG A 237 10.12 -12.96 42.25
CA ARG A 237 9.03 -13.64 41.55
C ARG A 237 9.19 -15.14 41.85
N PRO A 238 8.15 -15.83 42.35
CA PRO A 238 8.20 -17.28 42.41
C PRO A 238 8.51 -17.77 40.99
N VAL A 239 9.59 -18.54 40.86
CA VAL A 239 9.78 -19.38 39.69
C VAL A 239 8.58 -20.33 39.72
N ASP A 240 7.64 -20.13 38.80
CA ASP A 240 6.60 -21.11 38.48
C ASP A 240 7.31 -22.34 37.91
N GLU A 241 7.86 -23.13 38.81
CA GLU A 241 8.28 -24.50 38.58
C GLU A 241 6.99 -25.32 38.48
N ALA A 242 6.88 -26.10 37.39
CA ALA A 242 5.85 -27.10 37.12
C ALA A 242 4.56 -26.63 36.40
N GLN A 243 4.71 -26.23 35.13
CA GLN A 243 3.86 -26.85 34.10
C GLN A 243 4.55 -28.13 33.61
N ALA A 244 4.22 -29.23 34.28
CA ALA A 244 4.51 -30.56 33.78
C ALA A 244 3.88 -30.75 32.39
N PRO A 245 4.60 -31.32 31.41
CA PRO A 245 4.00 -31.63 30.12
C PRO A 245 2.84 -32.62 30.32
N PRO A 246 1.73 -32.47 29.59
CA PRO A 246 0.66 -33.45 29.62
C PRO A 246 1.24 -34.80 29.21
N LYS A 247 1.15 -35.76 30.14
CA LYS A 247 1.49 -37.15 29.91
C LYS A 247 0.49 -37.69 28.89
N ASP A 248 0.93 -37.89 27.67
CA ASP A 248 0.20 -38.62 26.63
C ASP A 248 -0.24 -39.97 27.19
N THR A 249 -1.50 -40.04 27.61
CA THR A 249 -2.20 -41.30 27.82
C THR A 249 -2.61 -41.80 26.44
N ASP A 250 -1.76 -42.65 25.89
CA ASP A 250 -2.14 -43.77 25.04
C ASP A 250 -3.38 -44.43 25.65
N ALA A 251 -4.51 -44.25 24.98
CA ALA A 251 -5.73 -45.02 25.19
C ALA A 251 -6.18 -45.50 23.80
N ASP A 252 -5.47 -46.52 23.34
CA ASP A 252 -6.04 -47.82 23.02
C ASP A 252 -7.55 -47.75 22.67
N ARG A 253 -7.84 -47.73 21.37
CA ARG A 253 -9.20 -47.96 20.86
C ARG A 253 -9.19 -49.24 20.00
N PRO A 254 -10.09 -50.19 20.31
CA PRO A 254 -10.17 -51.51 19.67
C PRO A 254 -10.62 -51.45 18.21
#